data_AF-A0A7V2XZ39-F1
#
_entry.id   AF-A0A7V2XZ39-F1
#
_cell.length_a   1.000
_cell.length_b   1.000
_cell.length_c   1.000
_cell.angle_alpha   90.00
_cell.angle_beta   90.00
_cell.angle_gamma   90.00
#
_symmetry.space_group_name_H-M   'P 1'
#
loop_
_entity.id
_entity.type
_entity.pdbx_description
1 polymer ?
#
loop_
_entity_poly.entity_id
_entity_poly.type
_entity_poly.pdbx_seq_one_letter_code
_entity_poly.pdbx_strand_id
1 'polypeptide(L)'
;MEARFLAMGKVLNEIYRNKYYIDLGYEDWKRFCAEALDIKWRWALYVRAVYLKKEELGLSDQDCARVGIRKLVEILPVMTDKRSAQRWMEEARKPGMTAEKLVAKVRHARGRIGKEEAEKIPHKLIYSVYEDQLETIERAHELAREVTQSDSRSVQLEAMAEEFRATYEHESGDFKKARIVSGVIRRLESIMKVRVNEVVDAETGEMLT
;
A
#
# COMPACT_ATOMS: atom_id res chain seq x y z
N MET A 1 22.83 11.59 -11.30
CA MET A 1 21.49 12.18 -11.08
C MET A 1 21.27 12.40 -9.59
N GLU A 2 22.29 12.96 -8.93
CA GLU A 2 22.51 12.91 -7.48
C GLU A 2 22.07 14.23 -6.84
N ALA A 3 21.53 14.19 -5.62
CA ALA A 3 21.18 15.33 -4.77
C ALA A 3 20.21 16.42 -5.29
N ARG A 4 19.59 16.30 -6.47
CA ARG A 4 18.62 17.32 -6.98
C ARG A 4 17.50 17.67 -5.99
N PHE A 5 17.06 16.70 -5.19
CA PHE A 5 16.04 16.96 -4.16
C PHE A 5 16.56 17.81 -2.99
N LEU A 6 17.86 17.79 -2.67
CA LEU A 6 18.44 18.65 -1.62
C LEU A 6 18.53 20.09 -2.08
N ALA A 7 18.96 20.31 -3.34
CA ALA A 7 18.94 21.64 -3.96
C ALA A 7 17.51 22.19 -4.03
N MET A 8 16.54 21.36 -4.42
CA MET A 8 15.12 21.72 -4.38
C MET A 8 14.65 22.02 -2.96
N GLY A 9 15.06 21.23 -1.96
CA GLY A 9 14.73 21.46 -0.56
C GLY A 9 15.25 22.80 -0.03
N LYS A 10 16.45 23.21 -0.44
CA LYS A 10 17.02 24.53 -0.14
C LYS A 10 16.14 25.65 -0.70
N VAL A 11 15.83 25.60 -2.00
CA VAL A 11 15.00 26.63 -2.67
C VAL A 11 13.60 26.70 -2.06
N LEU A 12 12.95 25.55 -1.86
CA LEU A 12 11.64 25.48 -1.22
C LEU A 12 11.67 26.01 0.23
N ASN A 13 12.78 25.80 0.95
CA ASN A 13 12.95 26.36 2.28
C ASN A 13 13.03 27.88 2.27
N GLU A 14 13.77 28.45 1.34
CA GLU A 14 13.92 29.89 1.19
C GLU A 14 12.59 30.55 0.84
N ILE A 15 11.87 30.03 -0.17
CA ILE A 15 10.54 30.50 -0.55
C ILE A 15 9.57 30.42 0.64
N TYR A 16 9.54 29.27 1.35
CA TYR A 16 8.61 29.07 2.46
C TYR A 16 8.91 29.99 3.64
N ARG A 17 10.18 30.09 4.03
CA ARG A 17 10.62 30.89 5.19
C ARG A 17 10.40 32.38 4.97
N ASN A 18 10.67 32.87 3.76
CA ASN A 18 10.51 34.29 3.43
C ASN A 18 9.09 34.63 2.95
N LYS A 19 8.20 33.64 2.86
CA LYS A 19 6.82 33.80 2.37
C LYS A 19 6.71 34.43 0.97
N TYR A 20 7.70 34.21 0.09
CA TYR A 20 7.68 34.76 -1.28
C TYR A 20 6.44 34.35 -2.09
N TYR A 21 5.81 33.23 -1.75
CA TYR A 21 4.54 32.85 -2.37
C TYR A 21 3.41 33.84 -2.09
N ILE A 22 3.39 34.49 -0.91
CA ILE A 22 2.45 35.58 -0.61
C ILE A 22 2.78 36.81 -1.46
N ASP A 23 4.06 37.17 -1.56
CA ASP A 23 4.50 38.33 -2.35
C ASP A 23 4.20 38.15 -3.85
N LEU A 24 4.17 36.90 -4.33
CA LEU A 24 3.77 36.51 -5.68
C LEU A 24 2.24 36.43 -5.86
N GLY A 25 1.44 36.75 -4.84
CA GLY A 25 -0.02 36.82 -4.91
C GLY A 25 -0.76 35.51 -4.63
N TYR A 26 -0.07 34.46 -4.17
CA TYR A 26 -0.73 33.22 -3.76
C TYR A 26 -1.27 33.32 -2.33
N GLU A 27 -2.49 32.82 -2.12
CA GLU A 27 -3.16 32.86 -0.80
C GLU A 27 -2.41 32.06 0.27
N ASP A 28 -1.92 30.87 -0.10
CA ASP A 28 -1.21 29.99 0.82
C ASP A 28 -0.15 29.13 0.10
N TRP A 29 0.62 28.39 0.89
CA TRP A 29 1.65 27.48 0.39
C TRP A 29 1.07 26.38 -0.49
N LYS A 30 -0.16 25.94 -0.21
CA LYS A 30 -0.79 24.82 -0.91
C LYS A 30 -1.16 25.21 -2.34
N ARG A 31 -1.76 26.38 -2.54
CA ARG A 31 -2.04 26.95 -3.86
C ARG A 31 -0.76 27.21 -4.64
N PHE A 32 0.23 27.84 -4.01
CA PHE A 32 1.53 28.06 -4.66
C PHE A 32 2.16 26.76 -5.18
N CYS A 33 2.20 25.71 -4.35
CA CYS A 33 2.76 24.42 -4.78
C CYS A 33 1.98 23.80 -5.95
N ALA A 34 0.65 23.90 -5.92
CA ALA A 34 -0.20 23.29 -6.95
C ALA A 34 -0.16 24.08 -8.27
N GLU A 35 -0.26 25.40 -8.21
CA GLU A 35 -0.44 26.26 -9.38
C GLU A 35 0.89 26.72 -9.98
N ALA A 36 1.87 27.09 -9.16
CA ALA A 36 3.15 27.62 -9.65
C ALA A 36 4.18 26.53 -9.94
N LEU A 37 4.18 25.47 -9.12
CA LEU A 37 5.21 24.43 -9.15
C LEU A 37 4.73 23.09 -9.67
N ASP A 38 3.42 22.91 -9.87
CA ASP A 38 2.79 21.64 -10.25
C ASP A 38 3.24 20.45 -9.36
N ILE A 39 3.29 20.66 -8.05
CA ILE A 39 3.64 19.63 -7.06
C ILE A 39 2.65 19.58 -5.89
N LYS A 40 2.52 18.39 -5.30
CA LYS A 40 1.75 18.23 -4.06
C LYS A 40 2.44 18.98 -2.91
N TRP A 41 1.72 19.86 -2.22
CA TRP A 41 2.25 20.63 -1.10
C TRP A 41 2.93 19.78 -0.01
N ARG A 42 2.38 18.59 0.29
CA ARG A 42 2.98 17.64 1.26
C ARG A 42 4.37 17.18 0.82
N TRP A 43 4.56 16.92 -0.47
CA TRP A 43 5.87 16.55 -1.01
C TRP A 43 6.87 17.68 -0.83
N ALA A 44 6.48 18.92 -1.12
CA ALA A 44 7.33 20.10 -0.91
C ALA A 44 7.76 20.24 0.56
N LEU A 45 6.84 19.99 1.51
CA LEU A 45 7.17 19.96 2.94
C LEU A 45 8.17 18.86 3.30
N TYR A 46 8.01 17.65 2.75
CA TYR A 46 8.93 16.54 3.01
C TYR A 46 10.34 16.83 2.50
N VAL A 47 10.45 17.34 1.28
CA VAL A 47 11.74 17.73 0.69
C VAL A 47 12.42 18.79 1.56
N ARG A 48 11.66 19.80 2.00
CA ARG A 48 12.15 20.84 2.91
C ARG A 48 12.63 20.25 4.24
N ALA A 49 11.85 19.36 4.85
CA ALA A 49 12.19 18.74 6.12
C ALA A 49 13.48 17.92 6.05
N VAL A 50 13.69 17.18 4.95
CA VAL A 50 14.94 16.45 4.70
C VAL A 50 16.12 17.41 4.58
N TYR A 51 15.99 18.49 3.82
CA TYR A 51 17.03 19.51 3.70
C TYR A 51 17.38 20.13 5.06
N LEU A 52 16.37 20.59 5.81
CA LEU A 52 16.59 21.20 7.13
C LEU A 52 17.28 20.24 8.10
N LYS A 53 16.83 18.99 8.17
CA LYS A 53 17.44 17.98 9.05
C LYS A 53 18.88 17.66 8.65
N LYS A 54 19.17 17.65 7.35
CA LYS A 54 20.54 17.48 6.82
C LYS A 54 21.45 18.64 7.26
N GLU A 55 20.99 19.87 7.15
CA GLU A 55 21.75 21.05 7.59
C GLU A 55 21.97 21.03 9.11
N GLU A 56 20.90 20.78 9.88
CA GLU A 56 20.93 20.69 11.34
C GLU A 56 21.94 19.67 11.86
N LEU A 57 22.04 18.51 11.21
CA LEU A 57 22.90 17.41 11.64
C LEU A 57 24.26 17.37 10.91
N GLY A 58 24.51 18.30 9.99
CA GLY A 58 25.74 18.36 9.19
C GLY A 58 26.00 17.07 8.41
N LEU A 59 24.98 16.55 7.73
CA LEU A 59 25.07 15.34 6.90
C LEU A 59 25.57 15.68 5.49
N SER A 60 26.27 14.75 4.85
CA SER A 60 26.75 14.95 3.47
C SER A 60 25.62 14.81 2.45
N ASP A 61 25.61 15.67 1.44
CA ASP A 61 24.67 15.59 0.31
C ASP A 61 24.79 14.25 -0.42
N GLN A 62 26.03 13.75 -0.58
CA GLN A 62 26.30 12.46 -1.21
C GLN A 62 25.71 11.32 -0.37
N ASP A 63 25.83 11.41 0.95
CA ASP A 63 25.29 10.40 1.85
C ASP A 63 23.76 10.36 1.80
N CYS A 64 23.13 11.52 1.81
CA CYS A 64 21.67 11.64 1.67
C CYS A 64 21.21 11.14 0.28
N ALA A 65 21.94 11.48 -0.79
CA ALA A 65 21.63 11.03 -2.14
C ALA A 65 21.65 9.50 -2.27
N ARG A 66 22.63 8.82 -1.64
CA ARG A 66 22.73 7.34 -1.62
C ARG A 66 21.56 6.66 -0.91
N VAL A 67 20.93 7.32 0.06
CA VAL A 67 19.72 6.79 0.73
C VAL A 67 18.47 7.05 -0.11
N GLY A 68 18.39 8.23 -0.72
CA GLY A 68 17.25 8.67 -1.50
C GLY A 68 16.13 9.26 -0.63
N ILE A 69 15.45 10.26 -1.17
CA ILE A 69 14.46 11.06 -0.43
C ILE A 69 13.35 10.22 0.20
N ARG A 70 12.82 9.22 -0.51
CA ARG A 70 11.70 8.40 -0.03
C ARG A 70 12.03 7.72 1.30
N LYS A 71 13.24 7.15 1.42
CA LYS A 71 13.70 6.50 2.64
C LYS A 71 14.09 7.51 3.72
N LEU A 72 14.71 8.63 3.33
CA LEU A 72 15.08 9.70 4.26
C LEU A 72 13.87 10.23 5.01
N VAL A 73 12.76 10.49 4.31
CA VAL A 73 11.51 10.98 4.90
C VAL A 73 11.02 10.04 6.01
N GLU A 74 11.10 8.73 5.82
CA GLU A 74 10.62 7.77 6.82
C GLU A 74 11.49 7.73 8.08
N ILE A 75 12.81 7.94 7.94
CA ILE A 75 13.74 7.91 9.08
C ILE A 75 13.88 9.28 9.79
N LEU A 76 13.39 10.39 9.21
CA LEU A 76 13.43 11.71 9.84
C LEU A 76 13.01 11.72 11.33
N PRO A 77 11.92 11.04 11.75
CA PRO A 77 11.45 11.09 13.14
C PRO A 77 12.40 10.47 14.17
N VAL A 78 13.42 9.73 13.73
CA VAL A 78 14.41 9.05 14.59
C VAL A 78 15.83 9.58 14.38
N MET A 79 16.01 10.61 13.55
CA MET A 79 17.26 11.35 13.37
C MET A 79 17.37 12.45 14.43
N THR A 80 17.58 12.04 15.69
CA THR A 80 17.71 12.94 16.85
C THR A 80 19.03 13.69 16.89
N ASP A 81 20.10 13.05 16.43
CA ASP A 81 21.46 13.53 16.48
C ASP A 81 22.26 12.92 15.32
N LYS A 82 23.48 13.41 15.09
CA LYS A 82 24.30 12.97 13.96
C LYS A 82 24.60 11.47 13.99
N ARG A 83 24.83 10.88 15.17
CA ARG A 83 25.14 9.46 15.32
C ARG A 83 23.91 8.60 15.05
N SER A 84 22.75 9.00 15.57
CA SER A 84 21.49 8.31 15.32
C SER A 84 21.10 8.40 13.84
N ALA A 85 21.32 9.55 13.21
CA ALA A 85 21.14 9.75 11.77
C ALA A 85 22.04 8.82 10.93
N GLN A 86 23.34 8.77 11.20
CA GLN A 86 24.26 7.88 10.50
C GLN A 86 23.82 6.41 10.59
N ARG A 87 23.47 5.94 11.78
CA ARG A 87 22.98 4.57 12.01
C ARG A 87 21.73 4.27 11.18
N TRP A 88 20.76 5.18 11.15
CA TRP A 88 19.51 4.97 10.39
C TRP A 88 19.72 5.08 8.88
N MET A 89 20.66 5.92 8.43
CA MET A 89 21.06 6.00 7.03
C MET A 89 21.77 4.73 6.56
N GLU A 90 22.63 4.14 7.39
CA GLU A 90 23.25 2.84 7.14
C GLU A 90 22.19 1.73 7.04
N GLU A 91 21.24 1.69 7.98
CA GLU A 91 20.11 0.76 7.93
C GLU A 91 19.31 0.90 6.63
N ALA A 92 19.02 2.14 6.22
CA ALA A 92 18.28 2.44 5.00
C ALA A 92 19.00 2.03 3.71
N ARG A 93 20.33 1.92 3.74
CA ARG A 93 21.17 1.47 2.61
C ARG A 93 21.28 -0.04 2.48
N LYS A 94 20.86 -0.81 3.49
CA LYS A 94 20.98 -2.28 3.43
C LYS A 94 20.26 -2.84 2.19
N PRO A 95 20.86 -3.84 1.51
CA PRO A 95 20.20 -4.54 0.41
C PRO A 95 18.81 -5.04 0.81
N GLY A 96 17.82 -4.86 -0.06
CA GLY A 96 16.44 -5.29 0.20
C GLY A 96 15.68 -4.45 1.25
N MET A 97 16.28 -3.37 1.76
CA MET A 97 15.58 -2.39 2.61
C MET A 97 14.68 -1.50 1.76
N THR A 98 13.38 -1.52 2.02
CA THR A 98 12.39 -0.64 1.37
C THR A 98 11.95 0.47 2.33
N ALA A 99 11.25 1.48 1.81
CA ALA A 99 10.69 2.54 2.66
C ALA A 99 9.67 1.96 3.66
N GLU A 100 8.86 0.99 3.24
CA GLU A 100 7.86 0.32 4.05
C GLU A 100 8.48 -0.47 5.22
N LYS A 101 9.58 -1.18 4.96
CA LYS A 101 10.35 -1.86 6.03
C LYS A 101 10.95 -0.85 7.01
N LEU A 102 11.41 0.31 6.52
CA LEU A 102 11.90 1.38 7.39
C LEU A 102 10.78 1.97 8.25
N VAL A 103 9.57 2.17 7.70
CA VAL A 103 8.42 2.63 8.49
C VAL A 103 8.15 1.71 9.67
N ALA A 104 8.14 0.39 9.44
CA ALA A 104 7.94 -0.59 10.50
C ALA A 104 9.04 -0.49 11.58
N LYS A 105 10.31 -0.45 11.17
CA LYS A 105 11.44 -0.29 12.10
C LYS A 105 11.41 1.02 12.88
N VAL A 106 11.03 2.13 12.23
CA VAL A 106 10.90 3.45 12.86
C VAL A 106 9.74 3.46 13.85
N ARG A 107 8.60 2.85 13.52
CA ARG A 107 7.47 2.70 14.46
C ARG A 107 7.89 1.89 15.70
N HIS A 108 8.64 0.82 15.52
CA HIS A 108 9.16 0.01 16.62
C HIS A 108 10.14 0.79 17.50
N ALA A 109 11.11 1.48 16.89
CA ALA A 109 12.07 2.31 17.63
C ALA A 109 11.41 3.44 18.43
N ARG A 110 10.20 3.86 18.03
CA ARG A 110 9.38 4.85 18.73
C ARG A 110 8.36 4.24 19.70
N GLY A 111 8.46 2.93 19.97
CA GLY A 111 7.58 2.21 20.90
C GLY A 111 6.12 2.08 20.44
N ARG A 112 5.84 2.26 19.14
CA ARG A 112 4.46 2.22 18.62
C ARG A 112 3.99 0.82 18.26
N ILE A 113 4.91 -0.11 18.04
CA ILE A 113 4.64 -1.50 17.67
C ILE A 113 5.66 -2.44 18.31
N GLY A 114 5.27 -3.69 18.52
CA GLY A 114 6.14 -4.75 19.01
C GLY A 114 7.21 -5.15 17.99
N LYS A 115 8.24 -5.89 18.44
CA LYS A 115 9.34 -6.36 17.58
C LYS A 115 8.85 -7.29 16.47
N GLU A 116 7.94 -8.20 16.80
CA GLU A 116 7.38 -9.14 15.82
C GLU A 116 6.66 -8.42 14.68
N GLU A 117 5.84 -7.40 14.99
CA GLU A 117 5.17 -6.59 13.97
C GLU A 117 6.16 -5.80 13.11
N ALA A 118 7.29 -5.39 13.68
CA ALA A 118 8.34 -4.66 12.97
C ALA A 118 9.13 -5.51 11.96
N GLU A 119 9.19 -6.82 12.20
CA GLU A 119 9.88 -7.79 11.33
C GLU A 119 8.99 -8.32 10.21
N LYS A 120 7.65 -8.19 10.35
CA LYS A 120 6.70 -8.52 9.29
C LYS A 120 6.90 -7.58 8.10
N ILE A 121 7.05 -8.16 6.90
CA ILE A 121 7.08 -7.40 5.66
C ILE A 121 5.62 -7.20 5.23
N PRO A 122 5.09 -5.97 5.27
CA PRO A 122 3.73 -5.74 4.83
C PRO A 122 3.65 -6.00 3.32
N HIS A 123 2.77 -6.91 2.91
CA HIS A 123 2.35 -7.03 1.53
C HIS A 123 1.28 -5.99 1.26
N LYS A 124 1.41 -5.24 0.16
CA LYS A 124 0.42 -4.24 -0.23
C LYS A 124 -0.45 -4.80 -1.35
N LEU A 125 -1.75 -4.84 -1.10
CA LEU A 125 -2.77 -5.15 -2.08
C LEU A 125 -3.54 -3.85 -2.38
N ILE A 126 -3.70 -3.50 -3.65
CA ILE A 126 -4.41 -2.29 -4.08
C ILE A 126 -5.46 -2.69 -5.10
N TYR A 127 -6.71 -2.29 -4.85
CA TYR A 127 -7.81 -2.42 -5.77
C TYR A 127 -8.29 -1.03 -6.19
N SER A 128 -8.58 -0.86 -7.47
CA SER A 128 -9.39 0.26 -7.96
C SER A 128 -10.81 -0.27 -8.12
N VAL A 129 -11.76 0.34 -7.41
CA VAL A 129 -13.17 -0.06 -7.38
C VAL A 129 -14.05 1.11 -7.80
N TYR A 130 -15.20 0.80 -8.38
CA TYR A 130 -16.23 1.79 -8.70
C TYR A 130 -17.08 2.13 -7.47
N GLU A 131 -17.90 3.18 -7.55
CA GLU A 131 -18.63 3.74 -6.40
C GLU A 131 -19.65 2.76 -5.80
N ASP A 132 -20.34 2.00 -6.64
CA ASP A 132 -21.27 0.93 -6.26
C ASP A 132 -20.57 -0.23 -5.53
N GLN A 133 -19.38 -0.60 -6.00
CA GLN A 133 -18.54 -1.61 -5.35
C GLN A 133 -18.00 -1.11 -4.01
N LEU A 134 -17.64 0.18 -3.93
CA LEU A 134 -17.11 0.78 -2.71
C LEU A 134 -18.13 0.73 -1.58
N GLU A 135 -19.39 1.08 -1.84
CA GLU A 135 -20.46 1.01 -0.83
C GLU A 135 -20.61 -0.42 -0.28
N THR A 136 -20.59 -1.41 -1.17
CA THR A 136 -20.69 -2.83 -0.78
C THR A 136 -19.50 -3.26 0.08
N ILE A 137 -18.28 -2.87 -0.30
CA ILE A 137 -17.05 -3.20 0.42
C ILE A 137 -17.01 -2.53 1.81
N GLU A 138 -17.43 -1.27 1.91
CA GLU A 138 -17.47 -0.53 3.17
C GLU A 138 -18.47 -1.16 4.15
N ARG A 139 -19.67 -1.53 3.70
CA ARG A 139 -20.65 -2.25 4.53
C ARG A 139 -20.12 -3.61 5.00
N ALA A 140 -19.41 -4.34 4.14
CA ALA A 140 -18.79 -5.61 4.53
C ALA A 140 -17.69 -5.42 5.59
N HIS A 141 -16.91 -4.34 5.50
CA HIS A 141 -15.93 -3.97 6.53
C HIS A 141 -16.60 -3.60 7.87
N GLU A 142 -17.74 -2.90 7.84
CA GLU A 142 -18.51 -2.58 9.05
C GLU A 142 -18.99 -3.86 9.75
N LEU A 143 -19.58 -4.80 9.01
CA LEU A 143 -19.99 -6.10 9.55
C LEU A 143 -18.80 -6.88 10.10
N ALA A 144 -17.70 -6.96 9.35
CA ALA A 144 -16.49 -7.63 9.79
C ALA A 144 -15.87 -6.99 11.05
N ARG A 145 -16.01 -5.67 11.22
CA ARG A 145 -15.57 -4.97 12.43
C ARG A 145 -16.36 -5.43 13.65
N GLU A 146 -17.68 -5.59 13.53
CA GLU A 146 -18.53 -6.07 14.61
C GLU A 146 -18.17 -7.51 15.01
N VAL A 147 -17.95 -8.38 14.02
CA VAL A 147 -17.59 -9.79 14.25
C VAL A 147 -16.19 -9.93 14.87
N THR A 148 -15.20 -9.23 14.34
CA THR A 148 -13.80 -9.35 14.79
C THR A 148 -13.47 -8.49 16.00
N GLN A 149 -14.35 -7.54 16.37
CA GLN A 149 -14.11 -6.49 17.36
C GLN A 149 -12.79 -5.70 17.12
N SER A 150 -12.34 -5.65 15.87
CA SER A 150 -11.05 -5.06 15.49
C SER A 150 -11.25 -3.87 14.56
N ASP A 151 -10.61 -2.74 14.88
CA ASP A 151 -10.57 -1.55 14.02
C ASP A 151 -9.60 -1.71 12.82
N SER A 152 -8.86 -2.81 12.76
CA SER A 152 -7.92 -3.07 11.67
C SER A 152 -8.64 -3.60 10.43
N ARG A 153 -8.69 -2.80 9.36
CA ARG A 153 -9.24 -3.24 8.05
C ARG A 153 -8.55 -4.49 7.49
N SER A 154 -7.28 -4.71 7.81
CA SER A 154 -6.59 -5.92 7.37
C SER A 154 -7.11 -7.18 8.07
N VAL A 155 -7.42 -7.09 9.38
CA VAL A 155 -8.03 -8.20 10.14
C VAL A 155 -9.46 -8.45 9.66
N GLN A 156 -10.21 -7.39 9.40
CA GLN A 156 -11.56 -7.48 8.83
C GLN A 156 -11.56 -8.18 7.46
N LEU A 157 -10.64 -7.81 6.58
CA LEU A 157 -10.50 -8.43 5.25
C LEU A 157 -10.11 -9.91 5.35
N GLU A 158 -9.23 -10.27 6.28
CA GLU A 158 -8.86 -11.66 6.56
C GLU A 158 -10.08 -12.48 6.96
N ALA A 159 -10.87 -12.01 7.93
CA ALA A 159 -12.10 -12.67 8.36
C ALA A 159 -13.13 -12.82 7.22
N MET A 160 -13.32 -11.76 6.42
CA MET A 160 -14.20 -11.82 5.24
C MET A 160 -13.74 -12.89 4.23
N ALA A 161 -12.43 -12.99 3.98
CA ALA A 161 -11.88 -13.97 3.06
C ALA A 161 -11.95 -15.39 3.62
N GLU A 162 -11.73 -15.57 4.92
CA GLU A 162 -11.86 -16.86 5.60
C GLU A 162 -13.32 -17.35 5.58
N GLU A 163 -14.29 -16.49 5.85
CA GLU A 163 -15.72 -16.84 5.79
C GLU A 163 -16.13 -17.26 4.38
N PHE A 164 -15.70 -16.49 3.37
CA PHE A 164 -15.96 -16.83 1.97
C PHE A 164 -15.33 -18.19 1.60
N ARG A 165 -14.09 -18.45 2.04
CA ARG A 165 -13.45 -19.75 1.83
C ARG A 165 -14.19 -20.86 2.57
N ALA A 166 -14.53 -20.69 3.84
CA ALA A 166 -15.25 -21.69 4.61
C ALA A 166 -16.58 -22.07 3.96
N THR A 167 -17.26 -21.09 3.37
CA THR A 167 -18.53 -21.29 2.66
C THR A 167 -18.34 -22.04 1.34
N TYR A 168 -17.36 -21.66 0.51
CA TYR A 168 -17.30 -22.08 -0.90
C TYR A 168 -16.13 -23.02 -1.27
N GLU A 169 -15.19 -23.28 -0.37
CA GLU A 169 -14.00 -24.09 -0.67
C GLU A 169 -14.36 -25.56 -0.96
N HIS A 170 -15.43 -26.08 -0.35
CA HIS A 170 -15.95 -27.41 -0.62
C HIS A 170 -16.65 -27.51 -2.00
N GLU A 171 -17.40 -26.47 -2.39
CA GLU A 171 -18.09 -26.42 -3.69
C GLU A 171 -17.11 -26.36 -4.88
N SER A 172 -15.91 -25.80 -4.69
CA SER A 172 -14.84 -25.81 -5.71
C SER A 172 -14.49 -27.22 -6.22
N GLY A 173 -14.65 -28.24 -5.38
CA GLY A 173 -14.48 -29.64 -5.75
C GLY A 173 -15.55 -30.14 -6.70
N ASP A 174 -16.80 -29.72 -6.48
CA ASP A 174 -17.96 -30.15 -7.28
C ASP A 174 -18.10 -29.36 -8.57
N PHE A 175 -17.75 -28.06 -8.61
CA PHE A 175 -17.60 -27.31 -9.85
C PHE A 175 -16.53 -27.92 -10.78
N LYS A 176 -15.42 -28.43 -10.23
CA LYS A 176 -14.41 -29.15 -11.01
C LYS A 176 -14.95 -30.46 -11.57
N LYS A 177 -15.69 -31.25 -10.78
CA LYS A 177 -16.32 -32.50 -11.25
C LYS A 177 -17.37 -32.23 -12.32
N ALA A 178 -18.28 -31.29 -12.10
CA ALA A 178 -19.30 -30.88 -13.07
C ALA A 178 -18.65 -30.45 -14.39
N ARG A 179 -17.59 -29.63 -14.34
CA ARG A 179 -16.84 -29.21 -15.55
C ARG A 179 -16.18 -30.38 -16.29
N ILE A 180 -15.64 -31.36 -15.55
CA ILE A 180 -15.05 -32.59 -16.14
C ILE A 180 -16.15 -33.44 -16.78
N VAL A 181 -17.26 -33.67 -16.08
CA VAL A 181 -18.41 -34.45 -16.56
C VAL A 181 -19.02 -33.81 -17.80
N SER A 182 -19.30 -32.50 -17.80
CA SER A 182 -19.75 -31.79 -19.00
C SER A 182 -18.74 -31.87 -20.14
N GLY A 183 -17.43 -31.84 -19.84
CA GLY A 183 -16.38 -32.01 -20.84
C GLY A 183 -16.26 -33.43 -21.40
N VAL A 184 -16.65 -34.45 -20.65
CA VAL A 184 -16.74 -35.85 -21.11
C VAL A 184 -18.01 -36.05 -21.94
N ILE A 185 -19.15 -35.53 -21.49
CA ILE A 185 -20.43 -35.59 -22.22
C ILE A 185 -20.28 -34.94 -23.59
N ARG A 186 -19.75 -33.71 -23.69
CA ARG A 186 -19.52 -33.04 -24.98
C ARG A 186 -18.61 -33.84 -25.93
N ARG A 187 -17.61 -34.55 -25.37
CA ARG A 187 -16.73 -35.42 -26.18
C ARG A 187 -17.49 -36.64 -26.69
N LEU A 188 -18.33 -37.26 -25.87
CA LEU A 188 -19.18 -38.38 -26.26
C LEU A 188 -20.21 -37.96 -27.31
N GLU A 189 -20.85 -36.79 -27.16
CA GLU A 189 -21.78 -36.23 -28.15
C GLU A 189 -21.08 -36.00 -29.51
N SER A 190 -19.85 -35.49 -29.48
CA SER A 190 -19.05 -35.27 -30.69
C SER A 190 -18.65 -36.57 -31.38
N ILE A 191 -18.34 -37.63 -30.62
CA ILE A 191 -17.93 -38.93 -31.16
C ILE A 191 -19.14 -39.68 -31.71
N MET A 192 -20.25 -39.67 -30.98
CA MET A 192 -21.45 -40.44 -31.31
C MET A 192 -22.41 -39.70 -32.25
N LYS A 193 -22.20 -38.39 -32.49
CA LYS A 193 -23.11 -37.50 -33.26
C LYS A 193 -24.56 -37.50 -32.76
N VAL A 194 -24.74 -37.68 -31.46
CA VAL A 194 -26.04 -37.60 -30.77
C VAL A 194 -25.95 -36.48 -29.74
N ARG A 195 -27.02 -35.69 -29.56
CA ARG A 195 -27.14 -34.75 -28.43
C ARG A 195 -27.82 -35.44 -27.27
N VAL A 196 -27.24 -35.36 -26.08
CA VAL A 196 -27.86 -35.81 -24.84
C VAL A 196 -28.74 -34.66 -24.36
N ASN A 197 -30.07 -34.83 -24.44
CA ASN A 197 -31.04 -33.79 -24.08
C ASN A 197 -31.41 -33.78 -22.58
N GLU A 198 -30.66 -34.47 -21.72
CA GLU A 198 -30.92 -34.49 -20.28
C GLU A 198 -30.04 -33.46 -19.57
N VAL A 199 -30.70 -32.54 -18.85
CA VAL A 199 -30.03 -31.46 -18.12
C VAL A 199 -29.70 -31.98 -16.73
N VAL A 200 -28.43 -31.98 -16.36
CA VAL A 200 -28.02 -32.23 -14.97
C VAL A 200 -28.23 -30.94 -14.19
N ASP A 201 -28.97 -31.02 -13.08
CA ASP A 201 -29.12 -29.89 -12.17
C ASP A 201 -27.74 -29.50 -11.62
N ALA A 202 -27.35 -28.23 -11.80
CA ALA A 202 -26.01 -27.76 -11.46
C ALA A 202 -25.79 -27.57 -9.96
N GLU A 203 -26.86 -27.50 -9.16
CA GLU A 203 -26.80 -27.37 -7.69
C GLU A 203 -26.84 -28.74 -7.01
N THR A 204 -27.57 -29.73 -7.54
CA THR A 204 -27.77 -31.04 -6.90
C THR A 204 -27.03 -32.20 -7.55
N GLY A 205 -26.63 -32.08 -8.82
CA GLY A 205 -25.97 -33.15 -9.58
C GLY A 205 -26.91 -34.29 -10.00
N GLU A 206 -28.22 -34.16 -9.78
CA GLU A 206 -29.22 -35.14 -10.21
C GLU A 206 -29.63 -34.93 -11.69
N MET A 207 -30.07 -36.02 -12.33
CA MET A 207 -30.57 -35.99 -13.71
C MET A 207 -31.98 -35.39 -13.71
N LEU A 208 -32.17 -34.22 -14.32
CA LEU A 208 -33.50 -33.70 -14.59
C LEU A 208 -34.02 -34.33 -15.88
N THR A 209 -35.00 -35.22 -15.74
CA THR A 209 -35.80 -35.76 -16.86
C THR A 209 -36.74 -34.72 -17.45
#